data_AF-A0AB35YWH4-F1
#
_entry.id   AF-A0AB35YWH4-F1
#
_cell.length_a   1.000
_cell.length_b   1.000
_cell.length_c   1.000
_cell.angle_alpha   90.00
_cell.angle_beta   90.00
_cell.angle_gamma   90.00
#
_symmetry.space_group_name_H-M   'P 1'
#
loop_
_entity.id
_entity.type
_entity.pdbx_description
1 polymer ?
#
loop_
_entity_poly.entity_id
_entity_poly.type
_entity_poly.pdbx_seq_one_letter_code
_entity_poly.pdbx_strand_id
1 'polypeptide(L)'
;MLESFKKYLIQQGYSEYTPSGNPSTVYDYMKRVEKICEIENITVKRMAENIDFFIEKYGPTGNESEFGKKSHNAYISALKKFGEFYNQ
;
A
#
# COMPACT_ATOMS: atom_id res chain seq x y z
N MET A 1 -2.11 -11.04 -6.92
CA MET A 1 -2.42 -9.61 -6.76
C MET A 1 -1.22 -8.85 -6.21
N LEU A 2 -0.69 -9.20 -5.03
CA LEU A 2 0.52 -8.55 -4.48
C LEU A 2 1.76 -8.71 -5.37
N GLU A 3 1.97 -9.88 -5.98
CA GLU A 3 3.06 -10.06 -6.97
C GLU A 3 2.92 -9.17 -8.21
N SER A 4 1.68 -8.92 -8.65
CA SER A 4 1.42 -8.00 -9.77
C SER A 4 1.69 -6.55 -9.35
N PHE A 5 1.29 -6.19 -8.13
CA PHE A 5 1.59 -4.88 -7.55
C PHE A 5 3.09 -4.67 -7.36
N LYS A 6 3.83 -5.69 -6.90
CA LYS A 6 5.29 -5.69 -6.81
C LYS A 6 5.93 -5.34 -8.15
N LYS A 7 5.53 -6.05 -9.22
CA LYS A 7 6.03 -5.80 -10.58
C LYS A 7 5.70 -4.39 -11.06
N TYR A 8 4.50 -3.91 -10.79
CA TYR A 8 4.10 -2.53 -11.06
C TYR A 8 5.00 -1.52 -10.35
N LEU A 9 5.28 -1.70 -9.04
CA LEU A 9 6.15 -0.79 -8.30
C LEU A 9 7.57 -0.74 -8.89
N ILE A 10 8.12 -1.89 -9.28
CA ILE A 10 9.42 -1.94 -9.96
C ILE A 10 9.37 -1.21 -11.30
N GLN A 11 8.30 -1.38 -12.09
CA GLN A 11 8.11 -0.66 -13.35
C GLN A 11 7.98 0.86 -13.16
N GLN A 12 7.44 1.31 -12.03
CA GLN A 12 7.38 2.72 -11.63
C GLN A 12 8.72 3.26 -11.10
N GLY A 13 9.78 2.43 -11.07
CA GLY A 13 11.12 2.84 -10.66
C GLY A 13 11.38 2.76 -9.15
N TYR A 14 10.49 2.14 -8.38
CA TYR A 14 10.75 1.89 -6.96
C TYR A 14 11.80 0.79 -6.78
N SER A 15 12.71 1.01 -5.84
CA SER A 15 13.75 0.05 -5.49
C SER A 15 13.20 -1.11 -4.66
N GLU A 16 13.59 -2.33 -5.04
CA GLU A 16 13.35 -3.53 -4.24
C GLU A 16 14.33 -3.63 -3.06
N TYR A 17 15.58 -3.25 -3.31
CA TYR A 17 16.66 -3.25 -2.31
C TYR A 17 17.38 -1.91 -2.28
N THR A 18 17.90 -1.54 -1.12
CA THR A 18 18.84 -0.42 -0.96
C THR A 18 20.22 -0.81 -1.52
N PRO A 19 21.14 0.16 -1.73
CA PRO A 19 22.51 -0.16 -2.15
C PRO A 19 23.26 -1.12 -1.22
N SER A 20 22.87 -1.19 0.06
CA SER A 20 23.44 -2.11 1.06
C SER A 20 22.74 -3.48 1.10
N GLY A 21 21.79 -3.75 0.20
CA GLY A 21 21.09 -5.04 0.08
C GLY A 21 19.87 -5.22 1.01
N ASN A 22 19.44 -4.17 1.72
CA ASN A 22 18.27 -4.25 2.59
C ASN A 22 16.96 -4.04 1.81
N PRO A 23 15.82 -4.64 2.21
CA PRO A 23 14.53 -4.35 1.58
C PRO A 23 14.21 -2.85 1.55
N SER A 24 13.65 -2.39 0.44
CA SER A 24 13.37 -0.98 0.19
C SER A 24 11.89 -0.75 -0.13
N THR A 25 11.56 0.27 -0.91
CA THR A 25 10.21 0.81 -1.08
C THR A 25 9.21 -0.22 -1.63
N VAL A 26 9.62 -1.09 -2.57
CA VAL A 26 8.74 -2.13 -3.10
C VAL A 26 8.26 -3.06 -1.97
N TYR A 27 9.19 -3.52 -1.14
CA TYR A 27 8.86 -4.40 -0.03
C TYR A 27 8.04 -3.70 1.06
N ASP A 28 8.38 -2.45 1.39
CA ASP A 28 7.66 -1.64 2.37
C ASP A 28 6.19 -1.42 1.96
N TYR A 29 5.94 -1.08 0.70
CA TYR A 29 4.58 -0.84 0.21
C TYR A 29 3.75 -2.12 0.20
N MET A 30 4.32 -3.26 -0.22
CA MET A 30 3.64 -4.56 -0.15
C MET A 30 3.24 -4.89 1.29
N LYS A 31 4.16 -4.74 2.24
CA LYS A 31 3.92 -5.04 3.66
C LYS A 31 2.84 -4.17 4.29
N ARG A 32 2.72 -2.91 3.87
CA ARG A 32 1.69 -1.99 4.38
C ARG A 32 0.31 -2.35 3.86
N VAL A 33 0.18 -2.70 2.59
CA VAL A 33 -1.08 -3.19 2.00
C VAL A 33 -1.51 -4.47 2.70
N GLU A 34 -0.59 -5.43 2.88
CA GLU A 34 -0.84 -6.65 3.68
C GLU A 34 -1.31 -6.31 5.08
N LYS A 35 -0.62 -5.37 5.76
CA LYS A 35 -0.95 -5.03 7.14
C LYS A 35 -2.35 -4.44 7.30
N ILE A 36 -2.78 -3.62 6.35
CA ILE A 36 -4.14 -3.08 6.36
C ILE A 36 -5.15 -4.19 6.10
N CYS A 37 -4.86 -5.13 5.19
CA CYS A 37 -5.72 -6.31 4.98
C CYS A 37 -5.88 -7.13 6.27
N GLU A 38 -4.81 -7.32 7.04
CA GLU A 38 -4.85 -7.99 8.35
C GLU A 38 -5.72 -7.25 9.37
N ILE A 39 -5.58 -5.93 9.46
CA ILE A 39 -6.34 -5.09 10.42
C ILE A 39 -7.83 -5.12 10.09
N GLU A 40 -8.17 -5.02 8.81
CA GLU A 40 -9.55 -5.04 8.33
C GLU A 40 -10.15 -6.44 8.27
N ASN A 41 -9.33 -7.48 8.49
CA ASN A 41 -9.70 -8.88 8.33
C ASN A 41 -10.32 -9.18 6.94
N ILE A 42 -9.66 -8.70 5.90
CA ILE A 42 -10.08 -8.87 4.50
C ILE A 42 -8.95 -9.44 3.65
N THR A 43 -9.31 -9.95 2.46
CA THR A 43 -8.31 -10.33 1.46
C THR A 43 -7.84 -9.11 0.67
N VAL A 44 -6.64 -9.20 0.08
CA VAL A 44 -6.12 -8.16 -0.84
C VAL A 44 -7.08 -7.94 -2.02
N LYS A 45 -7.74 -8.99 -2.50
CA LYS A 45 -8.76 -8.87 -3.56
C LYS A 45 -9.93 -7.99 -3.10
N ARG A 46 -10.44 -8.24 -1.89
CA ARG A 46 -11.54 -7.44 -1.33
C ARG A 46 -11.14 -5.99 -1.09
N MET A 47 -9.89 -5.76 -0.67
CA MET A 47 -9.32 -4.42 -0.57
C MET A 47 -9.31 -3.73 -1.94
N ALA A 48 -8.82 -4.40 -2.98
CA ALA A 48 -8.72 -3.84 -4.33
C ALA A 48 -10.09 -3.45 -4.89
N GLU A 49 -11.10 -4.30 -4.73
CA GLU A 49 -12.49 -4.03 -5.13
C GLU A 49 -13.12 -2.81 -4.44
N ASN A 50 -12.55 -2.34 -3.32
CA ASN A 50 -13.07 -1.22 -2.54
C ASN A 50 -11.95 -0.21 -2.22
N ILE A 51 -10.96 -0.06 -3.11
CA ILE A 51 -9.72 0.67 -2.79
C ILE A 51 -9.97 2.14 -2.45
N ASP A 52 -10.93 2.80 -3.11
CA ASP A 52 -11.27 4.20 -2.85
C ASP A 52 -11.80 4.39 -1.41
N PHE A 53 -12.62 3.45 -0.93
CA PHE A 53 -13.09 3.44 0.46
C PHE A 53 -11.92 3.35 1.44
N PHE A 54 -10.92 2.48 1.19
CA PHE A 54 -9.76 2.36 2.07
C PHE A 54 -8.83 3.57 2.00
N ILE A 55 -8.66 4.18 0.82
CA ILE A 55 -7.92 5.44 0.66
C ILE A 55 -8.60 6.56 1.46
N GLU A 56 -9.93 6.64 1.44
CA GLU A 56 -10.67 7.61 2.25
C GLU A 56 -10.56 7.30 3.76
N LYS A 57 -10.80 6.03 4.15
CA LYS A 57 -10.77 5.54 5.54
C LYS A 57 -9.45 5.84 6.25
N TYR A 58 -8.33 5.60 5.58
CA TYR A 58 -6.98 5.85 6.09
C TYR A 58 -6.40 7.20 5.63
N GLY A 59 -7.18 7.97 4.88
CA GLY A 59 -6.81 9.29 4.37
C GLY A 59 -6.83 10.37 5.46
N PRO A 60 -6.44 11.61 5.14
CA PRO A 60 -6.31 12.69 6.12
C PRO A 60 -7.59 13.01 6.91
N THR A 61 -8.76 12.77 6.32
CA THR A 61 -10.08 13.02 6.91
C THR A 61 -10.79 11.75 7.36
N GLY A 62 -10.16 10.59 7.19
CA GLY A 62 -10.75 9.30 7.51
C GLY A 62 -10.73 8.97 9.00
N ASN A 63 -11.58 8.05 9.41
CA ASN A 63 -11.65 7.56 10.79
C ASN A 63 -10.39 6.80 11.23
N GLU A 64 -9.59 6.27 10.30
CA GLU A 64 -8.31 5.62 10.55
C GLU A 64 -7.11 6.49 10.12
N SER A 65 -7.31 7.81 9.98
CA SER A 65 -6.28 8.79 9.58
C SER A 65 -5.02 8.73 10.46
N GLU A 66 -5.17 8.57 11.78
CA GLU A 66 -4.05 8.41 12.71
C GLU A 66 -3.19 7.18 12.39
N PHE A 67 -3.80 6.10 11.92
CA PHE A 67 -3.07 4.92 11.46
C PHE A 67 -2.44 5.16 10.09
N GLY A 68 -3.19 5.76 9.16
CA GLY A 68 -2.73 6.07 7.81
C GLY A 68 -1.48 6.97 7.78
N LYS A 69 -1.37 7.91 8.73
CA LYS A 69 -0.21 8.81 8.83
C LYS A 69 1.03 8.20 9.51
N LYS A 70 0.95 6.98 10.06
CA LYS A 70 2.09 6.32 10.72
C LYS A 70 3.27 6.15 9.76
N SER A 71 4.47 6.23 10.33
CA SER A 71 5.73 6.16 9.57
C SER A 71 5.77 7.18 8.44
N HIS A 72 5.41 8.44 8.73
CA HIS A 72 5.48 9.54 7.77
C HIS A 72 4.57 9.34 6.55
N ASN A 73 3.28 9.07 6.80
CA ASN A 73 2.25 8.82 5.78
C ASN A 73 2.46 7.56 4.93
N ALA A 74 3.38 6.68 5.30
CA ALA A 74 3.75 5.60 4.41
C ALA A 74 2.62 4.56 4.21
N TYR A 75 1.71 4.37 5.18
CA TYR A 75 0.51 3.52 4.98
C TYR A 75 -0.45 4.10 3.94
N ILE A 76 -0.83 5.38 4.07
CA ILE A 76 -1.71 6.01 3.08
C ILE A 76 -1.03 6.15 1.71
N SER A 77 0.27 6.39 1.66
CA SER A 77 1.03 6.40 0.40
C SER A 77 1.02 5.03 -0.30
N ALA A 78 1.18 3.95 0.46
CA ALA A 78 1.09 2.59 -0.09
C ALA A 78 -0.31 2.28 -0.62
N LEU A 79 -1.38 2.66 0.10
CA LEU A 79 -2.76 2.49 -0.37
C LEU A 79 -3.04 3.27 -1.66
N LYS A 80 -2.62 4.54 -1.73
CA LYS A 80 -2.77 5.36 -2.94
C LYS A 80 -2.07 4.71 -4.14
N LYS A 81 -0.84 4.24 -3.94
CA LYS A 81 -0.07 3.57 -4.99
C LYS A 81 -0.71 2.24 -5.41
N PHE A 82 -1.31 1.52 -4.47
CA PHE A 82 -2.09 0.30 -4.77
C PHE A 82 -3.37 0.61 -5.56
N GLY A 83 -4.05 1.74 -5.26
CA GLY A 83 -5.18 2.23 -6.04
C GLY A 83 -4.81 2.61 -7.47
N GLU A 84 -3.69 3.32 -7.66
CA GLU A 84 -3.15 3.61 -9.00
C GLU A 84 -2.88 2.32 -9.79
N PHE A 85 -2.31 1.30 -9.16
CA PHE A 85 -2.09 -0.02 -9.77
C PHE A 85 -3.40 -0.73 -10.14
N TYR A 86 -4.44 -0.62 -9.32
CA TYR A 86 -5.71 -1.33 -9.56
C TYR A 86 -6.55 -0.66 -10.66
N ASN A 87 -6.48 0.66 -10.76
CA ASN A 87 -7.27 1.47 -11.69
C ASN A 87 -6.59 1.70 -13.06
N GLN A 88 -5.49 0.98 -13.35
CA GLN A 88 -4.73 1.08 -14.60
C GLN A 88 -5.37 0.31 -15.77
#